data_AF-A0A836QBK5-F1
#
_entry.id   AF-A0A836QBK5-F1
#
_cell.length_a   1.000
_cell.length_b   1.000
_cell.length_c   1.000
_cell.angle_alpha   90.00
_cell.angle_beta   90.00
_cell.angle_gamma   90.00
#
_symmetry.space_group_name_H-M   'P 1'
#
loop_
_entity.id
_entity.type
_entity.pdbx_description
1 polymer ?
#
loop_
_entity_poly.entity_id
_entity_poly.type
_entity_poly.pdbx_seq_one_letter_code
_entity_poly.pdbx_strand_id
1 'polypeptide(L)'
;MNAGYFIVIVLVSGFVAGTIHGAVNLAIVEPYLDEAIGIENQNLFTSGEAEDTPQFWVEYNSYRDWQKSGQLLAGGILGMSIGALFG
;
A
#
# COMPACT_ATOMS: atom_id res chain seq x y z
N MET A 1 34.41 9.72 -3.86
CA MET A 1 33.23 9.73 -2.96
C MET A 1 33.51 8.77 -1.80
N ASN A 2 33.19 9.14 -0.55
CA ASN A 2 33.33 8.21 0.57
C ASN A 2 32.28 7.09 0.45
N ALA A 3 32.68 5.83 0.69
CA ALA A 3 31.78 4.68 0.59
C ALA A 3 30.54 4.80 1.49
N GLY A 4 30.67 5.42 2.67
CA GLY A 4 29.52 5.68 3.54
C GLY A 4 28.49 6.61 2.90
N TYR A 5 28.94 7.66 2.21
CA TYR A 5 28.04 8.56 1.47
C TYR A 5 27.37 7.86 0.29
N PHE A 6 28.10 7.01 -0.42
CA PHE A 6 27.53 6.21 -1.50
C PHE A 6 26.37 5.34 -1.00
N ILE A 7 26.59 4.56 0.06
CA ILE A 7 25.59 3.65 0.62
C ILE A 7 24.33 4.42 1.05
N VAL A 8 24.49 5.54 1.75
CA VAL A 8 23.34 6.36 2.18
C VAL A 8 22.56 6.88 0.98
N ILE A 9 23.24 7.39 -0.05
CA ILE A 9 22.58 7.92 -1.25
C ILE A 9 21.77 6.82 -1.93
N VAL A 10 22.34 5.64 -2.12
CA VAL A 10 21.68 4.50 -2.78
C VAL A 10 20.46 4.00 -2.01
N LEU A 11 20.57 3.89 -0.67
CA LEU A 11 19.44 3.44 0.15
C LEU A 11 18.30 4.46 0.17
N VAL A 12 18.63 5.75 0.27
CA VAL A 12 17.63 6.82 0.30
C VAL A 12 17.00 7.01 -1.07
N SER A 13 17.78 6.98 -2.16
CA SER A 13 17.25 7.09 -3.53
C SER A 13 16.34 5.90 -3.85
N GLY A 14 16.76 4.69 -3.48
CA GLY A 14 15.95 3.48 -3.62
C GLY A 14 14.64 3.58 -2.84
N PHE A 15 14.69 4.00 -1.58
CA PHE A 15 13.48 4.17 -0.77
C PHE A 15 12.52 5.18 -1.39
N VAL A 16 13.02 6.34 -1.82
CA VAL A 16 12.20 7.38 -2.45
C VAL A 16 11.57 6.87 -3.76
N ALA A 17 12.34 6.19 -4.62
CA ALA A 17 11.82 5.59 -5.85
C ALA A 17 10.74 4.53 -5.55
N GLY A 18 10.96 3.70 -4.52
CA GLY A 18 10.00 2.72 -4.05
C GLY A 18 8.71 3.33 -3.49
N THR A 19 8.81 4.41 -2.72
CA THR A 19 7.66 5.16 -2.22
C THR A 19 6.87 5.78 -3.37
N ILE A 20 7.54 6.35 -4.39
CA ILE A 20 6.87 6.85 -5.60
C ILE A 20 6.11 5.72 -6.29
N HIS A 21 6.74 4.55 -6.44
CA HIS A 21 6.07 3.37 -7.00
C HIS A 21 4.83 2.97 -6.20
N GLY A 22 4.95 2.90 -4.87
CA GLY A 22 3.81 2.62 -3.97
C GLY A 22 2.70 3.67 -4.07
N ALA A 23 3.05 4.95 -4.23
CA ALA A 23 2.08 6.04 -4.40
C ALA A 23 1.36 5.97 -5.75
N VAL A 24 2.06 5.61 -6.83
CA VAL A 24 1.44 5.36 -8.14
C VAL A 24 0.47 4.18 -8.05
N ASN A 25 0.86 3.10 -7.36
CA ASN A 25 -0.02 1.97 -7.13
C ASN A 25 -1.27 2.37 -6.32
N LEU A 26 -1.10 3.21 -5.29
CA LEU A 26 -2.20 3.76 -4.51
C LEU A 26 -3.14 4.66 -5.35
N ALA A 27 -2.61 5.42 -6.30
CA ALA A 27 -3.42 6.31 -7.13
C ALA A 27 -4.16 5.57 -8.24
N ILE A 28 -3.59 4.49 -8.78
CA ILE A 28 -4.11 3.83 -9.99
C ILE A 28 -4.80 2.51 -9.66
N VAL A 29 -4.20 1.66 -8.83
CA VAL A 29 -4.68 0.28 -8.60
C VAL A 29 -5.71 0.22 -7.48
N GLU A 30 -5.50 0.94 -6.39
CA GLU A 30 -6.39 0.90 -5.22
C GLU A 30 -7.86 1.29 -5.51
N PRO A 31 -8.18 2.24 -6.42
CA PRO A 31 -9.57 2.48 -6.80
C PRO A 31 -10.29 1.25 -7.36
N TYR A 32 -9.61 0.42 -8.15
CA TYR A 32 -10.19 -0.83 -8.69
C TYR A 32 -10.35 -1.89 -7.59
N LEU A 33 -9.41 -1.94 -6.64
CA LEU A 33 -9.52 -2.84 -5.49
C LEU A 33 -10.67 -2.43 -4.58
N ASP A 34 -10.84 -1.13 -4.32
CA ASP A 34 -11.96 -0.61 -3.53
C ASP A 34 -13.30 -0.94 -4.19
N GLU A 35 -13.41 -0.79 -5.52
CA GLU A 35 -14.62 -1.16 -6.26
C GLU A 35 -14.93 -2.66 -6.16
N ALA A 36 -13.92 -3.51 -6.37
CA ALA A 36 -14.09 -4.96 -6.30
C ALA A 36 -14.50 -5.42 -4.89
N ILE A 37 -13.84 -4.89 -3.85
CA ILE A 37 -14.17 -5.18 -2.45
C ILE A 37 -15.57 -4.65 -2.10
N GLY A 38 -15.97 -3.49 -2.64
CA GLY A 38 -17.32 -2.96 -2.45
C GLY A 38 -18.41 -3.89 -3.01
N ILE A 39 -18.17 -4.47 -4.19
CA ILE A 39 -19.06 -5.48 -4.79
C ILE A 39 -19.12 -6.74 -3.92
N GLU A 40 -17.97 -7.22 -3.42
CA GLU A 40 -17.90 -8.38 -2.52
C GLU A 40 -18.69 -8.14 -1.22
N ASN A 41 -18.49 -7.00 -0.56
CA ASN A 41 -19.24 -6.62 0.64
C ASN A 41 -20.75 -6.56 0.39
N GLN A 42 -21.18 -5.98 -0.75
CA GLN A 42 -22.60 -5.93 -1.09
C GLN A 42 -23.21 -7.32 -1.28
N ASN A 43 -22.46 -8.25 -1.87
CA ASN A 43 -22.89 -9.64 -2.00
C ASN A 43 -22.99 -10.32 -0.64
N LEU A 44 -22.03 -10.10 0.26
CA LEU A 44 -22.06 -10.64 1.64
C LEU A 44 -23.25 -10.11 2.44
N PHE A 45 -23.60 -8.83 2.29
CA PHE A 45 -24.81 -8.27 2.91
C PHE A 45 -26.09 -8.89 2.35
N THR A 46 -26.10 -9.16 1.04
CA THR A 46 -27.27 -9.74 0.36
C THR A 46 -27.44 -11.22 0.69
N SER A 47 -26.36 -11.98 0.86
CA SER A 47 -26.40 -13.39 1.28
C SER A 47 -26.67 -13.55 2.78
N GLY A 48 -26.56 -12.47 3.57
CA GLY A 48 -26.69 -12.50 5.03
C GLY A 48 -25.45 -13.04 5.74
N GLU A 49 -24.32 -13.15 5.04
CA GLU A 49 -23.03 -13.55 5.61
C GLU A 49 -22.35 -12.41 6.38
N ALA A 50 -22.73 -11.16 6.10
CA ALA A 50 -22.31 -9.98 6.85
C ALA A 50 -23.50 -9.03 7.07
N GLU A 51 -23.40 -8.15 8.07
CA GLU A 51 -24.42 -7.13 8.35
C GLU A 51 -23.93 -5.74 7.91
N ASP A 52 -24.76 -5.04 7.11
CA ASP A 52 -24.53 -3.65 6.71
C ASP A 52 -24.83 -2.70 7.88
N THR A 53 -23.83 -2.53 8.75
CA THR A 53 -23.94 -1.73 9.97
C THR A 53 -22.88 -0.64 10.02
N PRO A 54 -23.14 0.46 10.75
CA PRO A 54 -22.12 1.49 10.97
C PRO A 54 -20.83 0.93 11.60
N GLN A 55 -20.95 -0.09 12.46
CA GLN A 55 -19.82 -0.75 13.10
C GLN A 55 -18.93 -1.48 12.08
N PHE A 56 -19.54 -2.19 11.14
CA PHE A 56 -18.82 -2.83 10.03
C PHE A 56 -17.98 -1.82 9.25
N TRP A 57 -18.58 -0.69 8.86
CA TRP A 57 -17.88 0.32 8.06
C TRP A 57 -16.74 1.02 8.82
N VAL A 58 -16.85 1.17 10.14
CA VAL A 58 -15.74 1.69 10.96
C VAL A 58 -14.55 0.74 10.93
N GLU A 59 -14.78 -0.56 11.14
CA GLU A 59 -13.71 -1.56 11.11
C GLU A 59 -13.12 -1.72 9.71
N TYR A 60 -13.99 -1.80 8.69
CA TYR A 60 -13.61 -1.85 7.29
C TYR A 60 -12.68 -0.69 6.92
N ASN A 61 -13.08 0.55 7.20
CA ASN A 61 -12.28 1.72 6.87
C ASN A 61 -10.94 1.73 7.61
N SER A 62 -10.93 1.38 8.91
CA SER A 62 -9.70 1.25 9.69
C SER A 62 -8.74 0.23 9.09
N TYR A 63 -9.25 -0.91 8.61
CA TYR A 63 -8.43 -1.94 8.00
C TYR A 63 -7.91 -1.51 6.62
N ARG A 64 -8.74 -0.86 5.80
CA ARG A 64 -8.34 -0.33 4.49
C ARG A 64 -7.26 0.75 4.61
N ASP A 65 -7.36 1.64 5.59
CA ASP A 65 -6.33 2.65 5.87
C ASP A 65 -4.99 2.01 6.24
N TRP A 66 -5.02 0.96 7.07
CA TRP A 66 -3.83 0.19 7.42
C TRP A 66 -3.19 -0.49 6.20
N GLN A 67 -4.00 -1.12 5.33
CA GLN A 67 -3.50 -1.77 4.12
C GLN A 67 -2.87 -0.76 3.14
N LYS A 68 -3.56 0.35 2.87
CA LYS A 68 -3.09 1.38 1.92
C LYS A 68 -1.82 2.07 2.40
N SER A 69 -1.74 2.40 3.70
CA SER A 69 -0.52 2.98 4.29
C SER A 69 0.63 1.96 4.32
N GLY A 70 0.33 0.70 4.64
CA GLY A 70 1.29 -0.40 4.59
C GLY A 70 1.88 -0.63 3.20
N GLN A 71 1.05 -0.55 2.15
CA GLN A 71 1.51 -0.63 0.75
C GLN A 71 2.54 0.45 0.42
N LEU A 72 2.31 1.70 0.85
CA LEU A 72 3.23 2.80 0.58
C LEU A 72 4.60 2.57 1.24
N LEU A 73 4.59 2.12 2.50
CA LEU A 73 5.81 1.76 3.23
C LEU A 73 6.51 0.55 2.58
N ALA A 74 5.76 -0.49 2.21
CA ALA A 74 6.27 -1.68 1.55
C ALA A 74 6.93 -1.33 0.20
N GLY A 75 6.33 -0.42 -0.57
CA GLY A 75 6.94 0.13 -1.78
C GLY A 75 8.30 0.76 -1.50
N GLY A 76 8.40 1.58 -0.46
CA GLY A 76 9.67 2.19 -0.02
C GLY A 76 10.73 1.14 0.36
N ILE A 77 10.37 0.14 1.16
CA ILE A 77 11.29 -0.93 1.57
C ILE A 77 11.75 -1.76 0.35
N LEU A 78 10.83 -2.06 -0.58
CA LEU A 78 11.16 -2.74 -1.83
C LEU A 78 12.17 -1.91 -2.65
N GLY A 79 11.90 -0.63 -2.86
CA GLY A 79 12.80 0.26 -3.59
C GLY A 79 14.17 0.39 -2.91
N MET A 80 14.21 0.49 -1.58
CA MET A 80 15.45 0.48 -0.81
C MET A 80 16.23 -0.83 -1.02
N SER A 81 15.55 -1.96 -1.07
CA SER A 81 16.14 -3.28 -1.30
C SER A 81 16.73 -3.39 -2.71
N ILE A 82 16.01 -2.86 -3.72
CA ILE A 82 16.50 -2.79 -5.10
C ILE A 82 17.71 -1.85 -5.21
N GLY A 83 17.66 -0.68 -4.58
CA GLY A 83 18.80 0.24 -4.51
C GLY A 83 20.02 -0.44 -3.89
N ALA A 84 19.86 -1.09 -2.73
CA ALA A 84 20.94 -1.81 -2.05
C ALA A 84 21.62 -2.89 -2.92
N LEU A 85 20.85 -3.55 -3.81
CA LEU A 85 21.37 -4.61 -4.68
C LEU A 85 22.12 -4.08 -5.90
N PHE A 86 21.67 -2.96 -6.48
CA PHE A 86 22.13 -2.54 -7.81
C PHE A 86 22.89 -1.21 -7.85
N GLY A 87 22.86 -0.42 -6.78
CA GLY A 87 23.50 0.90 -6.72
C GLY A 87 22.66 1.99 -7.36
#